data_AF-A0A0H5CIJ0-F1
#
_entry.id   AF-A0A0H5CIJ0-F1
#
_cell.length_a   1.000
_cell.length_b   1.000
_cell.length_c   1.000
_cell.angle_alpha   90.00
_cell.angle_beta   90.00
_cell.angle_gamma   90.00
#
_symmetry.space_group_name_H-M   'P 1'
#
loop_
_entity.id
_entity.type
_entity.pdbx_description
1 polymer ?
#
loop_
_entity_poly.entity_id
_entity_poly.type
_entity_poly.pdbx_seq_one_letter_code
_entity_poly.pdbx_strand_id
1 'polypeptide(L)'
;MSKVENPDDLNDGLDYQVDSEEEVAAFEVQEGETEDEIVPQETQSTSGAGKKRKKPATDKLKEKKKIKMEQDIQKKKQLALSDSNELAQFFTQVLLQQNNDATQLDYFKKSDFVDASKYKEKRNLDNFKDFTDKYNKGLTIILAINRVRIGDLFKALGPKSKALKVGKGYEFKMREDTKYIIGTVERVLNLDLTEHPVKSIIIDASYQDQKTHSVLDESKLTTLLKKFQGIKTILY
;
A
#
# COMPACT_ATOMS: atom_id res chain seq x y z
N MET A 1 2.37 -56.42 2.33
CA MET A 1 2.97 -55.41 1.43
C MET A 1 2.04 -54.21 1.38
N SER A 2 2.49 -53.11 1.94
CA SER A 2 1.78 -51.84 2.14
C SER A 2 1.74 -51.01 0.86
N LYS A 3 0.55 -50.60 0.42
CA LYS A 3 0.40 -49.51 -0.56
C LYS A 3 0.53 -48.18 0.17
N VAL A 4 1.48 -47.38 -0.26
CA VAL A 4 1.67 -45.99 0.18
C VAL A 4 0.66 -45.14 -0.59
N GLU A 5 -0.30 -44.57 0.13
CA GLU A 5 -1.17 -43.50 -0.36
C GLU A 5 -0.45 -42.16 -0.19
N ASN A 6 -0.37 -41.39 -1.27
CA ASN A 6 0.19 -40.03 -1.29
C ASN A 6 -0.88 -39.05 -0.75
N PRO A 7 -0.65 -38.29 0.34
CA PRO A 7 -1.67 -37.44 0.96
C PRO A 7 -1.58 -35.96 0.54
N ASP A 8 -1.24 -35.65 -0.71
CA ASP A 8 -0.98 -34.25 -1.13
C ASP A 8 -1.64 -33.84 -2.46
N ASP A 9 -2.82 -34.39 -2.77
CA ASP A 9 -3.67 -33.89 -3.86
C ASP A 9 -5.07 -33.58 -3.31
N LEU A 10 -5.10 -32.66 -2.34
CA LEU A 10 -6.34 -31.99 -1.93
C LEU A 10 -6.76 -31.05 -3.05
N ASN A 11 -7.57 -31.62 -3.93
CA ASN A 11 -8.43 -30.96 -4.89
C ASN A 11 -9.38 -29.99 -4.16
N ASP A 12 -8.96 -28.74 -3.91
CA ASP A 12 -9.83 -27.69 -3.37
C ASP A 12 -10.76 -27.22 -4.49
N GLY A 13 -11.80 -28.03 -4.71
CA GLY A 13 -12.90 -27.79 -5.63
C GLY A 13 -13.75 -26.61 -5.19
N LEU A 14 -13.22 -25.40 -5.38
CA LEU A 14 -13.99 -24.17 -5.38
C LEU A 14 -14.24 -23.74 -6.82
N ASP A 15 -15.29 -24.33 -7.40
CA ASP A 15 -15.92 -23.86 -8.62
C ASP A 15 -16.51 -22.46 -8.36
N TYR A 16 -15.89 -21.44 -8.94
CA TYR A 16 -16.46 -20.10 -8.97
C TYR A 16 -17.59 -20.09 -10.02
N GLN A 17 -18.83 -20.20 -9.56
CA GLN A 17 -19.97 -19.72 -10.34
C GLN A 17 -19.86 -18.19 -10.41
N VAL A 18 -19.52 -17.68 -11.59
CA VAL A 18 -19.64 -16.26 -11.92
C VAL A 18 -21.06 -16.06 -12.44
N ASP A 19 -21.94 -15.51 -11.60
CA ASP A 19 -23.21 -14.96 -12.05
C ASP A 19 -22.92 -13.89 -13.12
N SER A 20 -23.58 -14.08 -14.26
CA SER A 20 -23.33 -13.37 -15.51
C SER A 20 -24.40 -12.30 -15.72
N GLU A 21 -24.19 -11.10 -15.17
CA GLU A 21 -24.97 -9.88 -15.41
C GLU A 21 -23.98 -8.71 -15.15
N GLU A 22 -23.69 -7.72 -15.99
CA GLU A 22 -24.34 -7.08 -17.13
C GLU A 22 -23.29 -6.51 -18.12
N GLU A 23 -23.75 -6.27 -19.34
CA GLU A 23 -23.06 -5.66 -20.48
C GLU A 23 -22.18 -4.45 -20.15
N VAL A 24 -20.98 -4.42 -20.74
CA VAL A 24 -20.29 -3.16 -21.03
C VAL A 24 -19.99 -3.04 -22.51
N ALA A 25 -20.58 -1.98 -23.04
CA ALA A 25 -20.59 -1.47 -24.40
C ALA A 25 -19.29 -1.61 -25.20
N ALA A 26 -19.52 -1.83 -26.49
CA ALA A 26 -18.57 -1.84 -27.59
C ALA A 26 -17.59 -0.66 -27.59
N PHE A 27 -16.34 -0.95 -27.93
CA PHE A 27 -15.41 0.02 -28.50
C PHE A 27 -14.77 -0.61 -29.74
N GLU A 28 -15.30 -0.27 -30.91
CA GLU A 28 -14.70 -0.53 -32.21
C GLU A 28 -13.45 0.34 -32.35
N VAL A 29 -12.34 -0.26 -32.77
CA VAL A 29 -11.17 0.47 -33.29
C VAL A 29 -11.00 0.03 -34.73
N GLN A 30 -11.22 0.98 -35.65
CA GLN A 30 -11.04 0.84 -37.10
C GLN A 30 -9.60 0.44 -37.44
N GLU A 31 -9.46 -0.64 -38.22
CA GLU A 31 -8.25 -1.01 -38.93
C GLU A 31 -8.04 -0.08 -40.13
N GLY A 32 -6.83 0.47 -40.26
CA GLY A 32 -6.37 1.16 -41.46
C GLY A 32 -5.58 0.19 -42.35
N GLU A 33 -6.06 0.02 -43.57
CA GLU A 33 -5.44 -0.72 -44.67
C GLU A 33 -4.19 0.00 -45.21
N THR A 34 -3.13 -0.76 -45.50
CA THR A 34 -2.27 -0.52 -46.67
C THR A 34 -1.77 -1.87 -47.19
N GLU A 35 -2.12 -2.16 -48.44
CA GLU A 35 -1.68 -3.28 -49.27
C GLU A 35 -0.21 -3.13 -49.68
N ASP A 36 0.50 -4.26 -49.85
CA ASP A 36 1.41 -4.49 -50.99
C ASP A 36 1.86 -5.97 -51.10
N GLU A 37 1.60 -6.53 -52.30
CA GLU A 37 2.42 -7.44 -53.13
C GLU A 37 2.73 -8.94 -52.79
N ILE A 38 1.88 -9.84 -53.31
CA ILE A 38 2.08 -11.01 -54.23
C ILE A 38 3.31 -11.98 -54.09
N VAL A 39 3.09 -13.18 -53.49
CA VAL A 39 3.18 -14.63 -53.96
C VAL A 39 4.42 -15.15 -54.79
N PRO A 40 4.81 -16.48 -54.88
CA PRO A 40 4.59 -17.73 -54.08
C PRO A 40 5.88 -18.57 -53.76
N GLN A 41 5.78 -19.57 -52.85
CA GLN A 41 6.38 -20.91 -53.12
C GLN A 41 5.71 -22.04 -52.30
N GLU A 42 5.39 -23.14 -52.99
CA GLU A 42 4.66 -24.31 -52.49
C GLU A 42 5.53 -25.37 -51.78
N THR A 43 4.88 -26.10 -50.86
CA THR A 43 5.06 -27.52 -50.47
C THR A 43 6.38 -28.01 -49.85
N GLN A 44 6.33 -28.44 -48.58
CA GLN A 44 6.12 -29.86 -48.21
C GLN A 44 6.06 -30.05 -46.67
N SER A 45 5.12 -30.89 -46.28
CA SER A 45 4.78 -31.35 -44.93
C SER A 45 5.80 -32.32 -44.34
N THR A 46 6.14 -32.17 -43.04
CA THR A 46 6.32 -33.33 -42.14
C THR A 46 5.95 -32.99 -40.68
N SER A 47 4.95 -33.73 -40.21
CA SER A 47 4.62 -34.13 -38.84
C SER A 47 5.58 -33.76 -37.70
N GLY A 48 5.04 -32.99 -36.73
CA GLY A 48 5.63 -32.77 -35.41
C GLY A 48 4.69 -31.99 -34.50
N ALA A 49 3.42 -32.37 -34.46
CA ALA A 49 2.35 -31.65 -33.75
C ALA A 49 2.44 -31.81 -32.22
N GLY A 50 3.46 -31.21 -31.60
CA GLY A 50 3.36 -30.78 -30.21
C GLY A 50 2.46 -29.56 -30.16
N LYS A 51 1.13 -29.75 -30.03
CA LYS A 51 0.19 -28.66 -29.72
C LYS A 51 0.64 -28.02 -28.40
N LYS A 52 1.50 -27.01 -28.47
CA LYS A 52 1.74 -26.06 -27.37
C LYS A 52 0.37 -25.49 -27.05
N ARG A 53 -0.28 -25.99 -25.99
CA ARG A 53 -1.50 -25.41 -25.44
C ARG A 53 -1.24 -23.91 -25.31
N LYS A 54 -1.89 -23.09 -26.14
CA LYS A 54 -1.91 -21.64 -25.95
C LYS A 54 -2.44 -21.44 -24.55
N LYS A 55 -1.60 -20.99 -23.62
CA LYS A 55 -2.04 -20.62 -22.27
C LYS A 55 -3.26 -19.70 -22.44
N PRO A 56 -4.41 -20.01 -21.81
CA PRO A 56 -5.60 -19.20 -21.96
C PRO A 56 -5.29 -17.75 -21.56
N ALA A 57 -5.92 -16.78 -22.23
CA ALA A 57 -5.67 -15.35 -21.97
C ALA A 57 -5.86 -14.97 -20.49
N THR A 58 -6.65 -15.74 -19.75
CA THR A 58 -6.85 -15.67 -18.30
C THR A 58 -5.57 -15.90 -17.50
N ASP A 59 -4.69 -16.82 -17.93
CA ASP A 59 -3.39 -17.06 -17.26
C ASP A 59 -2.42 -15.90 -17.46
N LYS A 60 -2.41 -15.29 -18.64
CA LYS A 60 -1.59 -14.09 -18.91
C LYS A 60 -2.02 -12.90 -18.06
N LEU A 61 -3.34 -12.72 -17.87
CA LEU A 61 -3.87 -11.65 -17.03
C LEU A 61 -3.55 -11.88 -15.54
N LYS A 62 -3.70 -13.11 -15.05
CA LYS A 62 -3.32 -13.49 -13.67
C LYS A 62 -1.84 -13.27 -13.42
N GLU A 63 -0.98 -13.67 -14.36
CA GLU A 63 0.46 -13.48 -14.28
C GLU A 63 0.83 -11.98 -14.27
N LYS A 64 0.22 -11.17 -15.14
CA LYS A 64 0.39 -9.70 -15.13
C LYS A 64 -0.05 -9.06 -13.81
N LYS A 65 -1.20 -9.47 -13.26
CA LYS A 65 -1.69 -8.97 -11.96
C LYS A 65 -0.71 -9.32 -10.83
N LYS A 66 -0.20 -10.55 -10.82
CA LYS A 66 0.80 -11.00 -9.83
C LYS A 66 2.09 -10.21 -9.92
N ILE A 67 2.62 -9.99 -11.13
CA ILE A 67 3.84 -9.18 -11.33
C ILE A 67 3.62 -7.74 -10.87
N LYS A 68 2.48 -7.12 -11.22
CA LYS A 68 2.16 -5.76 -10.79
C LYS A 68 2.08 -5.66 -9.26
N MET A 69 1.40 -6.61 -8.62
CA MET A 69 1.27 -6.67 -7.18
C MET A 69 2.65 -6.79 -6.49
N GLU A 70 3.54 -7.65 -6.98
CA GLU A 70 4.90 -7.78 -6.45
C GLU A 70 5.71 -6.48 -6.61
N GLN A 71 5.59 -5.83 -7.77
CA GLN A 71 6.24 -4.53 -8.00
C GLN A 71 5.72 -3.45 -7.05
N ASP A 72 4.40 -3.41 -6.81
CA ASP A 72 3.80 -2.44 -5.90
C ASP A 72 4.23 -2.69 -4.44
N ILE A 73 4.33 -3.96 -4.03
CA ILE A 73 4.85 -4.36 -2.72
C ILE A 73 6.30 -3.88 -2.54
N GLN A 74 7.15 -4.09 -3.55
CA GLN A 74 8.55 -3.69 -3.51
C GLN A 74 8.71 -2.16 -3.48
N LYS A 75 7.94 -1.44 -4.30
CA LYS A 75 7.91 0.03 -4.30
C LYS A 75 7.55 0.59 -2.93
N LYS A 76 6.50 0.05 -2.28
CA LYS A 76 6.09 0.50 -0.94
C LYS A 76 7.16 0.25 0.12
N LYS A 77 7.87 -0.87 0.04
CA LYS A 77 9.01 -1.18 0.94
C LYS A 77 10.18 -0.22 0.73
N GLN A 78 10.47 0.14 -0.52
CA GLN A 78 11.53 1.10 -0.85
C GLN A 78 11.16 2.53 -0.46
N LEU A 79 9.88 2.90 -0.58
CA LEU A 79 9.38 4.24 -0.27
C LEU A 79 9.67 4.65 1.18
N ALA A 80 9.65 3.70 2.11
CA ALA A 80 10.06 3.94 3.48
C ALA A 80 11.47 4.56 3.52
N LEU A 81 12.40 4.02 2.73
CA LEU A 81 13.81 4.39 2.69
C LEU A 81 14.12 5.60 1.79
N SER A 82 13.13 6.10 1.07
CA SER A 82 13.25 7.24 0.15
C SER A 82 13.55 8.56 0.86
N ASP A 83 14.11 9.50 0.10
CA ASP A 83 14.37 10.86 0.56
C ASP A 83 13.10 11.74 0.53
N SER A 84 13.17 12.94 1.14
CA SER A 84 12.02 13.85 1.18
C SER A 84 11.49 14.30 -0.19
N ASN A 85 12.31 14.27 -1.26
CA ASN A 85 11.87 14.69 -2.60
C ASN A 85 11.03 13.60 -3.25
N GLU A 86 11.51 12.34 -3.20
CA GLU A 86 10.78 11.18 -3.70
C GLU A 86 9.45 11.01 -2.96
N LEU A 87 9.44 11.21 -1.63
CA LEU A 87 8.22 11.20 -0.83
C LEU A 87 7.22 12.27 -1.29
N ALA A 88 7.69 13.51 -1.50
CA ALA A 88 6.82 14.59 -1.97
C ALA A 88 6.18 14.29 -3.33
N GLN A 89 6.94 13.70 -4.25
CA GLN A 89 6.42 13.28 -5.55
C GLN A 89 5.39 12.16 -5.40
N PHE A 90 5.70 11.13 -4.60
CA PHE A 90 4.79 10.01 -4.35
C PHE A 90 3.44 10.49 -3.77
N PHE A 91 3.47 11.26 -2.68
CA PHE A 91 2.23 11.70 -2.03
C PHE A 91 1.43 12.69 -2.89
N THR A 92 2.10 13.44 -3.76
CA THR A 92 1.42 14.28 -4.76
C THR A 92 0.72 13.42 -5.81
N GLN A 93 1.34 12.34 -6.28
CA GLN A 93 0.69 11.41 -7.20
C GLN A 93 -0.51 10.72 -6.55
N VAL A 94 -0.37 10.27 -5.29
CA VAL A 94 -1.49 9.67 -4.55
C VAL A 94 -2.63 10.69 -4.37
N LEU A 95 -2.32 11.95 -4.07
CA LEU A 95 -3.31 13.01 -3.96
C LEU A 95 -4.08 13.20 -5.27
N LEU A 96 -3.36 13.30 -6.40
CA LEU A 96 -3.98 13.47 -7.72
C LEU A 96 -4.84 12.27 -8.13
N GLN A 97 -4.44 11.06 -7.75
CA GLN A 97 -5.24 9.84 -7.99
C GLN A 97 -6.52 9.80 -7.16
N GLN A 98 -6.51 10.40 -5.96
CA GLN A 98 -7.63 10.39 -5.02
C GLN A 98 -8.55 11.62 -5.18
N ASN A 99 -8.01 12.72 -5.68
CA ASN A 99 -8.68 14.00 -5.79
C ASN A 99 -8.36 14.66 -7.13
N ASN A 100 -9.29 14.52 -8.09
CA ASN A 100 -9.15 15.08 -9.44
C ASN A 100 -9.16 16.62 -9.46
N ASP A 101 -9.69 17.27 -8.42
CA ASP A 101 -9.77 18.73 -8.31
C ASP A 101 -8.55 19.34 -7.60
N ALA A 102 -7.55 18.53 -7.26
CA ALA A 102 -6.36 19.01 -6.57
C ALA A 102 -5.55 19.99 -7.44
N THR A 103 -5.23 21.14 -6.86
CA THR A 103 -4.45 22.19 -7.54
C THR A 103 -2.96 22.10 -7.17
N GLN A 104 -2.09 22.83 -7.87
CA GLN A 104 -0.67 22.87 -7.53
C GLN A 104 -0.38 23.36 -6.11
N LEU A 105 -1.26 24.18 -5.52
CA LEU A 105 -1.14 24.61 -4.13
C LEU A 105 -1.34 23.46 -3.14
N ASP A 106 -2.07 22.44 -3.56
CA ASP A 106 -2.32 21.22 -2.80
C ASP A 106 -1.18 20.21 -2.93
N TYR A 107 -0.13 20.47 -3.69
CA TYR A 107 0.95 19.49 -3.85
C TYR A 107 1.79 19.40 -2.58
N PHE A 108 2.32 18.21 -2.32
CA PHE A 108 3.25 18.01 -1.22
C PHE A 108 4.64 18.50 -1.62
N LYS A 109 5.34 19.14 -0.69
CA LYS A 109 6.67 19.69 -0.89
C LYS A 109 7.69 18.89 -0.08
N LYS A 110 8.96 18.94 -0.48
CA LYS A 110 10.06 18.32 0.29
C LYS A 110 10.10 18.77 1.76
N SER A 111 9.65 20.01 2.03
CA SER A 111 9.60 20.57 3.37
C SER A 111 8.58 19.85 4.26
N ASP A 112 7.59 19.19 3.70
CA ASP A 112 6.52 18.52 4.46
C ASP A 112 7.01 17.20 5.05
N PHE A 113 8.17 16.70 4.61
CA PHE A 113 8.74 15.42 5.03
C PHE A 113 10.07 15.58 5.75
N VAL A 114 10.28 14.77 6.79
CA VAL A 114 11.61 14.56 7.38
C VAL A 114 12.32 13.45 6.64
N ASP A 115 13.55 13.72 6.20
CA ASP A 115 14.41 12.72 5.59
C ASP A 115 14.85 11.68 6.63
N ALA A 116 14.22 10.50 6.57
CA ALA A 116 14.53 9.34 7.41
C ALA A 116 15.33 8.26 6.66
N SER A 117 15.81 8.55 5.44
CA SER A 117 16.63 7.61 4.65
C SER A 117 17.93 7.20 5.37
N LYS A 118 18.45 8.10 6.22
CA LYS A 118 19.67 7.88 7.03
C LYS A 118 19.46 6.97 8.24
N TYR A 119 18.24 6.49 8.48
CA TYR A 119 17.98 5.49 9.51
C TYR A 119 18.50 4.12 9.03
N LYS A 120 19.60 3.65 9.64
CA LYS A 120 20.33 2.46 9.19
C LYS A 120 19.68 1.14 9.60
N GLU A 121 18.95 1.15 10.72
CA GLU A 121 18.36 -0.07 11.25
C GLU A 121 17.16 -0.52 10.40
N LYS A 122 16.95 -1.84 10.37
CA LYS A 122 15.80 -2.42 9.69
C LYS A 122 14.52 -1.92 10.34
N ARG A 123 13.58 -1.42 9.54
CA ARG A 123 12.29 -0.92 10.03
C ARG A 123 11.35 -2.09 10.32
N ASN A 124 11.22 -2.42 11.59
CA ASN A 124 10.45 -3.54 12.14
C ASN A 124 10.02 -3.21 13.57
N LEU A 125 9.19 -4.06 14.20
CA LEU A 125 8.70 -3.77 15.55
C LEU A 125 9.83 -3.61 16.59
N ASP A 126 10.92 -4.35 16.45
CA ASP A 126 12.05 -4.32 17.40
C ASP A 126 12.74 -2.95 17.44
N ASN A 127 12.91 -2.34 16.26
CA ASN A 127 13.59 -1.06 16.10
C ASN A 127 12.62 0.15 16.11
N PHE A 128 11.32 -0.10 16.24
CA PHE A 128 10.33 0.98 16.19
C PHE A 128 10.53 2.01 17.29
N LYS A 129 10.84 1.54 18.51
CA LYS A 129 11.06 2.43 19.65
C LYS A 129 12.25 3.36 19.39
N ASP A 130 13.39 2.81 18.98
CA ASP A 130 14.59 3.58 18.64
C ASP A 130 14.31 4.63 17.55
N PHE A 131 13.62 4.22 16.49
CA PHE A 131 13.18 5.14 15.45
C PHE A 131 12.33 6.29 16.00
N THR A 132 11.30 5.99 16.79
CA THR A 132 10.45 7.04 17.34
C THR A 132 11.18 7.94 18.33
N ASP A 133 12.13 7.42 19.11
CA ASP A 133 12.92 8.25 20.03
C ASP A 133 13.84 9.21 19.26
N LYS A 134 14.37 8.79 18.12
CA LYS A 134 15.22 9.62 17.25
C LYS A 134 14.45 10.74 16.54
N TYR A 135 13.23 10.46 16.08
CA TYR A 135 12.48 11.37 15.20
C TYR A 135 11.32 12.10 15.86
N ASN A 136 10.94 11.75 17.09
CA ASN A 136 9.84 12.40 17.78
C ASN A 136 10.20 13.83 18.24
N LYS A 137 9.34 14.80 17.89
CA LYS A 137 9.48 16.23 18.24
C LYS A 137 8.39 16.75 19.19
N GLY A 138 7.63 15.88 19.85
CA GLY A 138 6.58 16.24 20.81
C GLY A 138 5.39 15.27 20.76
N LEU A 139 4.17 15.83 20.71
CA LEU A 139 2.98 15.02 20.43
C LEU A 139 3.03 14.53 18.98
N THR A 140 3.15 13.21 18.80
CA THR A 140 3.28 12.58 17.49
C THR A 140 2.11 11.65 17.20
N ILE A 141 1.51 11.82 16.02
CA ILE A 141 0.55 10.85 15.49
C ILE A 141 1.32 9.72 14.81
N ILE A 142 0.95 8.47 15.08
CA ILE A 142 1.46 7.27 14.41
C ILE A 142 0.28 6.64 13.67
N LEU A 143 0.34 6.64 12.34
CA LEU A 143 -0.67 6.05 11.47
C LEU A 143 -0.33 4.59 11.20
N ALA A 144 -1.30 3.72 11.49
CA ALA A 144 -1.21 2.28 11.24
C ALA A 144 -2.40 1.82 10.41
N ILE A 145 -2.21 0.75 9.62
CA ILE A 145 -3.25 0.23 8.72
C ILE A 145 -4.48 -0.32 9.46
N ASN A 146 -4.29 -1.00 10.60
CA ASN A 146 -5.40 -1.68 11.28
C ASN A 146 -5.19 -1.77 12.81
N ARG A 147 -6.23 -2.24 13.50
CA ARG A 147 -6.26 -2.39 14.97
C ARG A 147 -5.19 -3.32 15.51
N VAL A 148 -4.88 -4.41 14.80
CA VAL A 148 -3.85 -5.37 15.21
C VAL A 148 -2.50 -4.67 15.23
N ARG A 149 -2.17 -3.97 14.14
CA ARG A 149 -0.92 -3.24 14.01
C ARG A 149 -0.80 -2.08 15.02
N ILE A 150 -1.89 -1.40 15.34
CA ILE A 150 -1.92 -0.42 16.46
C ILE A 150 -1.47 -1.07 17.78
N GLY A 151 -1.94 -2.28 18.06
CA GLY A 151 -1.54 -3.03 19.26
C GLY A 151 -0.06 -3.40 19.26
N ASP A 152 0.47 -3.82 18.11
CA ASP A 152 1.89 -4.19 17.97
C ASP A 152 2.82 -2.99 18.14
N LEU A 153 2.51 -1.86 17.50
CA LEU A 153 3.28 -0.61 17.64
C LEU A 153 3.22 -0.09 19.08
N PHE A 154 2.05 -0.17 19.73
CA PHE A 154 1.89 0.21 21.13
C PHE A 154 2.76 -0.65 22.06
N LYS A 155 2.83 -1.97 21.83
CA LYS A 155 3.70 -2.87 22.57
C LYS A 155 5.18 -2.56 22.32
N ALA A 156 5.55 -2.31 21.06
CA ALA A 156 6.93 -1.98 20.67
C ALA A 156 7.44 -0.69 21.33
N LEU A 157 6.60 0.33 21.48
CA LEU A 157 6.95 1.55 22.21
C LEU A 157 7.17 1.32 23.71
N GLY A 158 6.56 0.27 24.26
CA GLY A 158 6.63 -0.09 25.67
C GLY A 158 5.67 0.69 26.57
N PRO A 159 5.51 0.24 27.83
CA PRO A 159 4.48 0.75 28.75
C PRO A 159 4.71 2.21 29.21
N LYS A 160 5.95 2.69 29.18
CA LYS A 160 6.32 4.05 29.60
C LYS A 160 6.27 5.08 28.47
N SER A 161 5.80 4.68 27.28
CA SER A 161 5.81 5.52 26.08
C SER A 161 4.84 6.70 26.13
N LYS A 162 3.89 6.71 27.08
CA LYS A 162 2.79 7.69 27.13
C LYS A 162 2.00 7.72 25.81
N ALA A 163 1.85 6.56 25.18
CA ALA A 163 1.05 6.38 23.99
C ALA A 163 -0.43 6.23 24.33
N LEU A 164 -1.29 6.67 23.42
CA LEU A 164 -2.73 6.47 23.40
C LEU A 164 -3.10 5.72 22.12
N LYS A 165 -3.93 4.68 22.23
CA LYS A 165 -4.48 3.97 21.07
C LYS A 165 -5.82 4.57 20.70
N VAL A 166 -6.05 4.79 19.41
CA VAL A 166 -7.30 5.32 18.87
C VAL A 166 -7.83 4.37 17.81
N GLY A 167 -9.07 3.94 17.98
CA GLY A 167 -9.70 2.99 17.07
C GLY A 167 -10.96 2.38 17.65
N LYS A 168 -11.63 1.53 16.86
CA LYS A 168 -12.82 0.81 17.30
C LYS A 168 -12.47 -0.03 18.54
N GLY A 169 -13.16 0.23 19.66
CA GLY A 169 -12.94 -0.45 20.94
C GLY A 169 -11.80 0.12 21.80
N TYR A 170 -11.29 1.31 21.49
CA TYR A 170 -10.43 2.07 22.39
C TYR A 170 -11.17 3.35 22.84
N GLU A 171 -11.18 3.61 24.15
CA GLU A 171 -11.66 4.88 24.68
C GLU A 171 -10.63 5.97 24.39
N PHE A 172 -11.07 7.04 23.72
CA PHE A 172 -10.23 8.22 23.53
C PHE A 172 -10.33 9.09 24.78
N LYS A 173 -9.25 9.09 25.57
CA LYS A 173 -9.06 9.98 26.72
C LYS A 173 -7.68 10.59 26.62
N MET A 174 -7.61 11.80 26.07
CA MET A 174 -6.36 12.52 25.93
C MET A 174 -5.84 12.92 27.31
N ARG A 175 -4.54 12.76 27.51
CA ARG A 175 -3.82 13.19 28.72
C ARG A 175 -2.86 14.30 28.32
N GLU A 176 -2.59 15.23 29.24
CA GLU A 176 -1.65 16.33 29.02
C GLU A 176 -0.25 15.81 28.67
N ASP A 177 0.14 14.66 29.23
CA ASP A 177 1.46 14.08 29.04
C ASP A 177 1.53 13.07 27.88
N THR A 178 0.45 12.89 27.11
CA THR A 178 0.45 11.98 25.96
C THR A 178 1.50 12.41 24.94
N LYS A 179 2.39 11.47 24.61
CA LYS A 179 3.48 11.67 23.64
C LYS A 179 3.14 11.12 22.26
N TYR A 180 2.32 10.06 22.21
CA TYR A 180 1.97 9.39 20.96
C TYR A 180 0.47 9.12 20.85
N ILE A 181 -0.10 9.34 19.67
CA ILE A 181 -1.46 8.92 19.30
C ILE A 181 -1.33 7.89 18.19
N ILE A 182 -1.68 6.64 18.45
CA ILE A 182 -1.56 5.55 17.48
C ILE A 182 -2.95 5.18 16.97
N GLY A 183 -3.21 5.33 15.68
CA GLY A 183 -4.54 5.10 15.13
C GLY A 183 -4.55 4.82 13.64
N THR A 184 -5.73 4.44 13.13
CA THR A 184 -5.95 4.36 11.67
C THR A 184 -6.23 5.75 11.12
N VAL A 185 -5.96 5.93 9.81
CA VAL A 185 -6.13 7.21 9.11
C VAL A 185 -7.51 7.81 9.37
N GLU A 186 -8.58 7.06 9.11
CA GLU A 186 -9.94 7.56 9.29
C GLU A 186 -10.26 7.95 10.74
N ARG A 187 -9.75 7.19 11.71
CA ARG A 187 -10.04 7.46 13.13
C ARG A 187 -9.33 8.70 13.61
N VAL A 188 -8.08 8.89 13.21
CA VAL A 188 -7.30 10.09 13.54
C VAL A 188 -7.86 11.32 12.83
N LEU A 189 -8.31 11.18 11.59
CA LEU A 189 -8.92 12.27 10.81
C LEU A 189 -10.13 12.89 11.55
N ASN A 190 -10.89 12.07 12.26
CA ASN A 190 -12.09 12.47 12.99
C ASN A 190 -11.81 12.93 14.44
N LEU A 191 -10.55 12.93 14.91
CA LEU A 191 -10.22 13.47 16.22
C LEU A 191 -10.19 15.00 16.19
N ASP A 192 -10.67 15.60 17.27
CA ASP A 192 -10.36 16.99 17.60
C ASP A 192 -9.07 17.03 18.42
N LEU A 193 -8.05 17.69 17.87
CA LEU A 193 -6.74 17.89 18.49
C LEU A 193 -6.39 19.39 18.57
N THR A 194 -7.40 20.27 18.51
CA THR A 194 -7.20 21.72 18.47
C THR A 194 -6.45 22.23 19.72
N GLU A 195 -6.75 21.65 20.89
CA GLU A 195 -6.09 21.98 22.16
C GLU A 195 -4.73 21.27 22.36
N HIS A 196 -4.37 20.35 21.47
CA HIS A 196 -3.19 19.49 21.59
C HIS A 196 -2.32 19.58 20.33
N PRO A 197 -1.38 20.54 20.28
CA PRO A 197 -0.63 20.83 19.05
C PRO A 197 0.28 19.67 18.66
N VAL A 198 -0.13 18.95 17.62
CA VAL A 198 0.64 17.87 16.99
C VAL A 198 1.93 18.45 16.40
N LYS A 199 3.06 17.77 16.61
CA LYS A 199 4.39 18.21 16.14
C LYS A 199 4.92 17.39 14.98
N SER A 200 4.47 16.14 14.85
CA SER A 200 4.86 15.25 13.76
C SER A 200 3.83 14.16 13.50
N ILE A 201 3.87 13.61 12.29
CA ILE A 201 3.14 12.42 11.89
C ILE A 201 4.15 11.37 11.45
N ILE A 202 4.04 10.16 11.97
CA ILE A 202 4.77 8.97 11.54
C ILE A 202 3.79 8.06 10.80
N ILE A 203 4.15 7.63 9.60
CA ILE A 203 3.38 6.69 8.78
C ILE A 203 4.08 5.33 8.82
N ASP A 204 3.43 4.31 9.37
CA ASP A 204 3.98 2.94 9.41
C ASP A 204 3.81 2.23 8.04
N ALA A 205 4.77 2.48 7.15
CA ALA A 205 4.93 1.82 5.86
C ALA A 205 5.70 0.48 5.96
N SER A 206 6.29 0.17 7.12
CA SER A 206 7.03 -1.06 7.37
C SER A 206 6.17 -2.33 7.38
N TYR A 207 4.84 -2.19 7.46
CA TYR A 207 3.90 -3.29 7.56
C TYR A 207 2.90 -3.31 6.40
N GLN A 208 2.63 -4.52 5.92
CA GLN A 208 1.55 -4.84 5.01
C GLN A 208 0.73 -5.97 5.62
N ASP A 209 -0.59 -5.91 5.46
CA ASP A 209 -1.47 -6.97 5.96
C ASP A 209 -1.43 -8.23 5.07
N GLN A 210 -2.26 -9.22 5.38
CA GLN A 210 -2.34 -10.47 4.62
C GLN A 210 -2.81 -10.26 3.17
N LYS A 211 -3.49 -9.15 2.88
CA LYS A 211 -3.91 -8.74 1.53
C LYS A 211 -2.89 -7.82 0.87
N THR A 212 -1.73 -7.62 1.50
CA THR A 212 -0.64 -6.73 1.07
C THR A 212 -0.99 -5.24 1.07
N HIS A 213 -2.08 -4.88 1.76
CA HIS A 213 -2.47 -3.49 1.95
C HIS A 213 -1.58 -2.87 3.02
N SER A 214 -1.13 -1.65 2.75
CA SER A 214 -0.40 -0.82 3.72
C SER A 214 -1.19 0.44 4.04
N VAL A 215 -0.75 1.16 5.06
CA VAL A 215 -1.33 2.47 5.40
C VAL A 215 -1.26 3.47 4.23
N LEU A 216 -0.34 3.27 3.28
CA LEU A 216 -0.18 4.11 2.09
C LEU A 216 -1.34 3.95 1.10
N ASP A 217 -2.11 2.85 1.21
CA ASP A 217 -3.27 2.58 0.37
C ASP A 217 -4.56 3.21 0.90
N GLU A 218 -4.52 3.83 2.08
CA GLU A 218 -5.69 4.44 2.70
C GLU A 218 -6.19 5.65 1.89
N SER A 219 -7.45 5.59 1.46
CA SER A 219 -8.06 6.61 0.59
C SER A 219 -8.09 8.02 1.19
N LYS A 220 -8.16 8.11 2.52
CA LYS A 220 -8.20 9.37 3.27
C LYS A 220 -6.82 9.83 3.75
N LEU A 221 -5.73 9.15 3.35
CA LEU A 221 -4.40 9.47 3.87
C LEU A 221 -3.97 10.88 3.49
N THR A 222 -4.09 11.24 2.22
CA THR A 222 -3.71 12.57 1.74
C THR A 222 -4.59 13.66 2.34
N THR A 223 -5.89 13.40 2.52
CA THR A 223 -6.82 14.27 3.25
C THR A 223 -6.35 14.53 4.69
N LEU A 224 -5.93 13.48 5.40
CA LEU A 224 -5.40 13.61 6.76
C LEU A 224 -4.11 14.44 6.77
N LEU A 225 -3.16 14.15 5.87
CA LEU A 225 -1.92 14.91 5.82
C LEU A 225 -2.17 16.39 5.51
N LYS A 226 -3.21 16.70 4.72
CA LYS A 226 -3.66 18.08 4.47
C LYS A 226 -4.35 18.74 5.66
N LYS A 227 -5.15 18.00 6.43
CA LYS A 227 -5.68 18.50 7.71
C LYS A 227 -4.57 18.97 8.65
N PHE A 228 -3.41 18.31 8.61
CA PHE A 228 -2.23 18.66 9.40
C PHE A 228 -1.14 19.36 8.56
N GLN A 229 -1.54 20.19 7.58
CA GLN A 229 -0.59 20.93 6.76
C GLN A 229 0.36 21.77 7.62
N GLY A 230 1.65 21.74 7.28
CA GLY A 230 2.71 22.39 8.06
C GLY A 230 3.34 21.49 9.14
N ILE A 231 2.67 20.40 9.52
CA ILE A 231 3.24 19.38 10.39
C ILE A 231 4.13 18.44 9.58
N LYS A 232 5.30 18.08 10.14
CA LYS A 232 6.26 17.23 9.44
C LYS A 232 5.81 15.77 9.46
N THR A 233 5.83 15.15 8.28
CA THR A 233 5.55 13.73 8.06
C THR A 233 6.85 12.94 7.99
N ILE A 234 6.88 11.77 8.59
CA ILE A 234 8.03 10.87 8.65
C ILE A 234 7.52 9.48 8.24
N LEU A 235 8.19 8.82 7.30
CA LEU A 235 7.85 7.44 6.97
C LEU A 235 8.68 6.49 7.81
N TYR A 236 8.00 5.53 8.42
CA TYR A 236 8.58 4.39 9.10
C TYR A 236 8.38 3.13 8.27
#